data_AF-A0A5B2VGZ9-F1
#
_entry.id   AF-A0A5B2VGZ9-F1
#
_cell.length_a   1.000
_cell.length_b   1.000
_cell.length_c   1.000
_cell.angle_alpha   90.00
_cell.angle_beta   90.00
_cell.angle_gamma   90.00
#
_symmetry.space_group_name_H-M   'P 1'
#
loop_
_entity.id
_entity.type
_entity.pdbx_description
1 polymer ?
#
loop_
_entity_poly.entity_id
_entity_poly.type
_entity_poly.pdbx_seq_one_letter_code
_entity_poly.pdbx_strand_id
1 'polypeptide(L)' 'MTEPGLVALDTNILVYAEGLNDLQRHRAAVEVIAALGERIVALPAQCLGELFSAMVRKFGRPPRDACERVSR' A
#
# COMPACT_ATOMS: atom_id res chain seq x y z
N MET A 1 17.55 -15.60 19.56
CA MET A 1 16.32 -14.95 19.10
C MET A 1 16.73 -13.95 18.04
N THR A 2 16.33 -14.17 16.79
CA THR A 2 16.62 -13.22 15.70
C THR A 2 15.61 -12.08 15.81
N GLU A 3 16.08 -10.84 15.88
CA GLU A 3 15.22 -9.64 15.82
C GLU A 3 14.27 -9.75 14.61
N PRO A 4 12.97 -9.45 14.75
CA PRO A 4 12.05 -9.49 13.62
C PRO A 4 12.52 -8.46 12.58
N GLY A 5 12.90 -8.93 11.39
CA GLY A 5 13.37 -8.07 10.30
C GLY A 5 12.29 -7.06 9.88
N LEU A 6 12.68 -5.79 9.80
CA LEU A 6 11.84 -4.70 9.31
C LEU A 6 11.58 -4.88 7.80
N VAL A 7 10.32 -4.83 7.38
CA VAL A 7 9.94 -4.88 5.96
C VAL A 7 9.33 -3.55 5.56
N ALA A 8 9.91 -2.90 4.55
CA ALA A 8 9.33 -1.70 3.97
C ALA A 8 8.42 -2.06 2.77
N LEU A 9 7.22 -1.48 2.71
CA LEU A 9 6.35 -1.62 1.55
C LEU A 9 6.60 -0.53 0.52
N ASP A 10 6.75 -0.94 -0.74
CA ASP A 10 6.79 -0.03 -1.88
C ASP A 10 5.38 0.41 -2.30
N THR A 11 5.27 1.57 -2.93
CA THR A 11 4.01 2.14 -3.42
C THR A 11 3.25 1.18 -4.33
N ASN A 12 3.92 0.35 -5.14
CA ASN A 12 3.23 -0.59 -6.03
C ASN A 12 2.40 -1.62 -5.26
N ILE A 13 2.93 -2.16 -4.16
CA ILE A 13 2.19 -3.11 -3.32
C ILE A 13 0.95 -2.44 -2.73
N LEU A 14 1.07 -1.19 -2.31
CA LEU A 14 -0.05 -0.41 -1.79
C LEU A 14 -1.11 -0.15 -2.87
N VAL A 15 -0.70 0.27 -4.08
CA VAL A 15 -1.61 0.50 -5.22
C VAL A 15 -2.39 -0.77 -5.57
N TYR A 16 -1.74 -1.93 -5.53
CA TYR A 16 -2.40 -3.21 -5.79
C TYR A 16 -3.32 -3.61 -4.64
N ALA A 17 -2.90 -3.44 -3.38
CA ALA A 17 -3.74 -3.69 -2.22
C ALA A 17 -5.00 -2.80 -2.20
N GLU A 18 -4.90 -1.59 -2.73
CA GLU A 18 -6.02 -0.66 -2.91
C GLU A 18 -7.01 -1.09 -4.02
N GLY A 19 -6.69 -2.13 -4.80
CA GLY A 19 -7.55 -2.65 -5.86
C GLY A 19 -7.65 -1.72 -7.07
N LEU A 20 -6.66 -0.85 -7.29
CA LEU A 20 -6.69 0.19 -8.33
C LEU A 20 -6.24 -0.33 -9.71
N ASN A 21 -5.74 -1.55 -9.77
CA ASN A 21 -5.21 -2.18 -10.98
C ASN A 21 -5.96 -3.49 -11.27
N ASP A 22 -5.29 -4.50 -11.84
CA ASP A 22 -5.88 -5.79 -12.10
C ASP A 22 -6.10 -6.63 -10.82
N LEU A 23 -7.12 -7.49 -10.86
CA LEU A 23 -7.55 -8.33 -9.75
C LEU A 23 -6.49 -9.37 -9.33
N GLN A 24 -5.67 -9.83 -10.27
CA GLN A 24 -4.61 -10.80 -9.99
C GLN A 24 -3.55 -10.18 -9.08
N ARG A 25 -3.07 -8.98 -9.42
CA ARG A 25 -2.12 -8.24 -8.59
C ARG A 25 -2.72 -7.82 -7.25
N HIS A 26 -4.00 -7.46 -7.23
CA HIS A 26 -4.68 -7.16 -5.97
C HIS A 26 -4.65 -8.36 -5.00
N ARG A 27 -5.04 -9.54 -5.48
CA ARG A 27 -5.00 -10.78 -4.66
C ARG A 27 -3.60 -11.08 -4.16
N ALA A 28 -2.60 -11.03 -5.06
CA ALA A 28 -1.21 -11.28 -4.69
C ALA A 28 -0.68 -10.26 -3.65
N ALA A 29 -1.03 -8.98 -3.77
CA ALA A 29 -0.62 -7.96 -2.81
C ALA A 29 -1.25 -8.18 -1.43
N VAL A 30 -2.53 -8.55 -1.38
CA VAL A 30 -3.21 -8.91 -0.12
C VAL A 30 -2.56 -10.14 0.53
N GLU A 31 -2.23 -11.18 -0.26
CA GLU A 31 -1.54 -12.37 0.23
C GLU A 31 -0.15 -12.05 0.79
N VAL A 32 0.63 -11.20 0.10
CA VAL A 32 1.94 -10.74 0.58
C VAL A 32 1.80 -10.01 1.91
N ILE A 33 0.88 -9.04 2.01
CA ILE A 33 0.66 -8.27 3.23
C ILE A 33 0.21 -9.19 4.37
N ALA A 34 -0.67 -10.15 4.11
CA ALA A 34 -1.11 -11.13 5.10
C ALA A 34 0.04 -12.03 5.58
N ALA A 35 0.94 -12.45 4.68
CA ALA A 35 2.10 -13.29 5.01
C ALA A 35 3.21 -12.57 5.79
N LEU A 36 3.21 -11.22 5.79
CA LEU A 36 4.12 -10.46 6.65
C LEU A 36 3.78 -10.64 8.14
N GLY A 37 2.51 -10.89 8.47
CA GLY A 37 2.06 -11.17 9.84
C GLY A 37 2.39 -10.04 10.81
N GLU A 38 2.83 -10.38 12.02
CA GLU A 38 3.22 -9.42 13.08
C GLU A 38 4.61 -8.80 12.88
N ARG A 39 5.27 -8.99 11.72
CA ARG A 39 6.54 -8.30 11.45
C ARG A 39 6.33 -6.80 11.51
N ILE A 40 7.37 -6.09 11.95
CA ILE A 40 7.37 -4.63 11.89
C ILE A 40 7.37 -4.26 10.40
N VAL A 41 6.26 -3.69 9.93
CA VAL A 41 6.13 -3.14 8.60
C VAL A 41 6.39 -1.64 8.69
N ALA A 42 7.45 -1.18 8.01
CA ALA A 42 7.65 0.24 7.79
C ALA A 42 6.82 0.68 6.58
N LEU A 43 6.03 1.73 6.78
CA LEU A 43 5.34 2.44 5.70
C LEU A 43 5.96 3.82 5.54
N PRO A 44 6.91 4.02 4.60
CA PRO A 44 7.54 5.32 4.42
C PRO A 44 6.48 6.37 4.05
N ALA A 45 6.58 7.57 4.66
CA ALA A 45 5.67 8.67 4.35
C ALA A 45 5.70 9.07 2.85
N GLN A 46 6.84 8.87 2.20
CA GLN A 46 6.96 9.04 0.74
C GLN A 46 6.00 8.11 -0.02
N CYS A 47 5.92 6.82 0.35
CA CYS A 47 5.03 5.86 -0.30
C CYS A 47 3.56 6.24 -0.14
N LEU A 48 3.18 6.86 0.99
CA LEU A 48 1.83 7.41 1.19
C LEU A 48 1.55 8.58 0.24
N GLY A 49 2.50 9.50 0.08
CA GLY A 49 2.36 10.62 -0.85
C GLY A 49 2.28 10.16 -2.32
N GLU A 50 3.09 9.18 -2.69
CA GLU A 50 3.03 8.57 -4.01
C GLU A 50 1.72 7.83 -4.26
N LEU A 51 1.21 7.09 -3.25
CA LEU A 51 -0.08 6.42 -3.33
C LEU A 51 -1.23 7.41 -3.51
N PHE A 52 -1.25 8.49 -2.73
CA PHE A 52 -2.21 9.58 -2.89
C PHE A 52 -2.17 10.16 -4.31
N SER A 53 -0.97 10.50 -4.78
CA SER A 53 -0.76 11.06 -6.12
C SER A 53 -1.24 10.09 -7.22
N ALA A 54 -0.95 8.79 -7.08
CA ALA A 54 -1.41 7.77 -8.00
C ALA A 54 -2.95 7.66 -7.99
N MET A 55 -3.59 7.60 -6.82
CA MET A 55 -5.04 7.55 -6.68
C MET A 55 -5.73 8.73 -7.39
N VAL A 56 -5.23 9.95 -7.19
CA VAL A 56 -5.83 11.16 -7.78
C VAL A 56 -5.51 11.27 -9.27
N ARG A 57 -4.23 11.17 -9.65
CA ARG A 57 -3.78 11.53 -11.01
C ARG A 57 -3.94 10.39 -12.01
N LYS A 58 -3.65 9.15 -11.59
CA LYS A 58 -3.66 7.98 -12.47
C LYS A 58 -4.99 7.26 -12.46
N PHE A 59 -5.64 7.18 -11.29
CA PHE A 59 -6.89 6.43 -11.13
C PHE A 59 -8.13 7.32 -10.96
N GLY A 60 -7.96 8.65 -11.01
CA GLY A 60 -9.07 9.60 -11.06
C GLY A 60 -9.92 9.67 -9.80
N ARG A 61 -9.41 9.20 -8.65
CA ARG A 61 -10.17 9.30 -7.38
C ARG A 61 -10.26 10.75 -6.93
N PRO A 62 -11.39 11.15 -6.31
CA PRO A 62 -11.48 12.44 -5.64
C PRO A 62 -10.37 12.60 -4.58
N PRO A 63 -9.71 13.77 -4.48
CA PRO A 63 -8.66 13.99 -3.49
C PRO A 63 -9.09 13.72 -2.05
N ARG A 64 -10.34 14.00 -1.70
CA ARG A 64 -10.89 13.72 -0.37
C ARG A 64 -10.85 12.22 -0.05
N ASP A 65 -11.31 11.40 -0.98
CA ASP A 65 -11.36 9.94 -0.81
C ASP A 65 -9.94 9.36 -0.76
N ALA A 66 -9.04 9.88 -1.60
CA ALA A 66 -7.62 9.49 -1.56
C ALA A 66 -6.96 9.84 -0.22
N CYS A 67 -7.24 11.03 0.34
CA CYS A 67 -6.72 11.46 1.64
C CYS A 67 -7.21 10.56 2.78
N GLU A 68 -8.50 10.22 2.77
CA GLU A 68 -9.09 9.32 3.76
C GLU A 68 -8.45 7.93 3.75
N ARG A 69 -7.99 7.44 2.59
CA ARG A 69 -7.35 6.12 2.46
C ARG A 69 -5.93 6.09 3.00
N VAL A 70 -5.14 7.15 2.83
CA VAL A 70 -3.71 7.20 3.24
C VAL A 70 -3.50 7.66 4.69
N SER A 71 -4.56 8.10 5.37
CA SER A 71 -4.50 8.64 6.74
C SER A 71 -4.95 7.64 7.81
N ARG A 72 -5.22 6.39 7.43
CA ARG A 72 -5.73 5.32 8.30
C ARG A 72 -4.63 4.36 8.73
#